data_AF-A0A842SUR8-F1
#
_entry.id   AF-A0A842SUR8-F1
#
_cell.length_a   1.000
_cell.length_b   1.000
_cell.length_c   1.000
_cell.angle_alpha   90.00
_cell.angle_beta   90.00
_cell.angle_gamma   90.00
#
_symmetry.space_group_name_H-M   'P 1'
#
loop_
_entity.id
_entity.type
_entity.pdbx_description
1 polymer ?
#
loop_
_entity_poly.entity_id
_entity_poly.type
_entity_poly.pdbx_seq_one_letter_code
_entity_poly.pdbx_strand_id
1 'polypeptide(L)'
;MELSKFLQQDIIEFLDKKGSEQRERGGSVRAEEFSLFDLKRDYAKDVAGALEENNLAKAKHIFDDLREAYNSLAGREEEREKVYAVLKEVYAKIKESVEQGKTLEEDFKEFERGLKSTAAGKDRDSAAFEQAAGKAQQERERLEEQLQASIDAINAAVKHEDTEAAIKEYGRLKERFKQYPGDDKFRKINWYNQVLGTYEQINKLRKKLKEKEGQQQREAAKAEKQRQAQQREARARKAQLDHARTFVKRLINSLDGKDTHTMEDLLIESRHKVAKLDDRLGEDKQTLESLLSLITKRIQ
;
A
#
# COMPACT_ATOMS: atom_id res chain seq x y z
N MET A 1 20.54 -0.79 7.40
CA MET A 1 19.90 0.51 7.07
C MET A 1 18.39 0.34 7.21
N GLU A 2 17.74 1.17 8.02
CA GLU A 2 16.31 1.00 8.34
C GLU A 2 15.44 1.51 7.20
N LEU A 3 14.62 0.62 6.63
CA LEU A 3 13.63 0.89 5.57
C LEU A 3 12.71 2.10 5.89
N SER A 4 12.54 2.39 7.19
CA SER A 4 11.85 3.57 7.74
C SER A 4 12.50 4.90 7.34
N LYS A 5 13.85 4.99 7.34
CA LYS A 5 14.57 6.20 6.97
C LYS A 5 14.61 6.45 5.45
N PHE A 6 14.60 5.39 4.63
CA PHE A 6 14.49 5.51 3.17
C PHE A 6 13.08 5.95 2.73
N LEU A 7 12.04 5.42 3.38
CA LEU A 7 10.63 5.76 3.07
C LEU A 7 10.21 7.14 3.58
N GLN A 8 10.76 7.63 4.70
CA GLN A 8 10.57 9.02 5.12
C GLN A 8 11.26 10.00 4.16
N GLN A 9 12.38 9.63 3.53
CA GLN A 9 13.13 10.53 2.66
C GLN A 9 12.54 10.65 1.24
N ASP A 10 12.03 9.55 0.67
CA ASP A 10 11.39 9.54 -0.66
C ASP A 10 10.02 10.27 -0.66
N ILE A 11 9.31 10.26 0.48
CA ILE A 11 8.04 10.97 0.66
C ILE A 11 8.26 12.45 1.04
N ILE A 12 9.31 12.79 1.80
CA ILE A 12 9.66 14.18 2.13
C ILE A 12 10.26 14.91 0.91
N GLU A 13 11.09 14.28 0.06
CA GLU A 13 11.51 14.86 -1.24
C GLU A 13 10.31 15.08 -2.18
N PHE A 14 9.32 14.19 -2.13
CA PHE A 14 8.09 14.33 -2.90
C PHE A 14 7.18 15.47 -2.39
N LEU A 15 7.26 15.83 -1.09
CA LEU A 15 6.49 16.92 -0.48
C LEU A 15 7.18 18.29 -0.56
N ASP A 16 8.52 18.36 -0.44
CA ASP A 16 9.26 19.63 -0.58
C ASP A 16 9.32 20.11 -2.04
N LYS A 17 9.38 19.21 -3.04
CA LYS A 17 9.29 19.60 -4.45
C LYS A 17 7.88 20.07 -4.85
N LYS A 18 6.83 19.44 -4.27
CA LYS A 18 5.43 19.89 -4.40
C LYS A 18 5.17 21.20 -3.64
N GLY A 19 5.87 21.44 -2.52
CA GLY A 19 5.79 22.65 -1.70
C GLY A 19 6.54 23.85 -2.29
N SER A 20 7.66 23.64 -2.99
CA SER A 20 8.41 24.70 -3.70
C SER A 20 7.78 25.06 -5.04
N GLU A 21 7.17 24.12 -5.77
CA GLU A 21 6.46 24.41 -7.03
C GLU A 21 5.07 25.06 -6.82
N GLN A 22 4.45 24.94 -5.64
CA GLN A 22 3.23 25.69 -5.29
C GLN A 22 3.48 26.99 -4.51
N ARG A 23 4.67 27.18 -3.90
CA ARG A 23 5.03 28.42 -3.17
C ARG A 23 5.84 29.42 -3.98
N GLU A 24 6.40 29.07 -5.14
CA GLU A 24 7.08 30.02 -6.03
C GLU A 24 6.22 30.48 -7.22
N ARG A 25 5.49 31.60 -7.04
CA ARG A 25 4.80 32.46 -8.04
C ARG A 25 3.27 32.41 -7.92
N GLY A 26 2.69 32.95 -6.86
CA GLY A 26 2.44 34.39 -6.81
C GLY A 26 3.52 35.23 -6.14
N GLY A 27 4.07 36.20 -6.90
CA GLY A 27 4.57 37.47 -6.34
C GLY A 27 6.08 37.72 -6.34
N SER A 28 6.68 37.92 -7.52
CA SER A 28 7.66 38.98 -7.85
C SER A 28 8.33 38.63 -9.18
N VAL A 29 7.88 39.28 -10.25
CA VAL A 29 8.34 39.03 -11.62
C VAL A 29 9.36 40.09 -12.02
N ARG A 30 10.60 39.66 -12.24
CA ARG A 30 11.62 40.24 -13.14
C ARG A 30 12.81 39.27 -13.16
N ALA A 31 13.44 38.93 -14.27
CA ALA A 31 13.31 39.38 -15.65
C ALA A 31 13.82 38.25 -16.57
N GLU A 32 13.33 38.26 -17.82
CA GLU A 32 14.02 37.85 -19.06
C GLU A 32 14.38 36.36 -19.25
N GLU A 33 13.52 35.60 -19.96
CA GLU A 33 13.69 35.32 -21.41
C GLU A 33 12.54 34.45 -21.98
N PHE A 34 11.64 35.12 -22.73
CA PHE A 34 10.86 34.71 -23.90
C PHE A 34 10.21 33.30 -24.02
N SER A 35 8.88 33.22 -23.84
CA SER A 35 7.98 32.59 -24.83
C SER A 35 6.73 33.46 -24.99
N LEU A 36 6.48 33.91 -26.21
CA LEU A 36 5.72 35.11 -26.58
C LEU A 36 4.19 34.93 -26.61
N PHE A 37 3.65 33.87 -26.04
CA PHE A 37 2.20 33.68 -25.89
C PHE A 37 1.88 33.12 -24.50
N ASP A 38 1.77 34.01 -23.52
CA ASP A 38 1.09 33.73 -22.25
C ASP A 38 -0.38 33.39 -22.55
N LEU A 39 -0.69 32.11 -22.77
CA LEU A 39 -2.02 31.50 -22.62
C LEU A 39 -2.50 31.55 -21.15
N LYS A 40 -2.20 32.64 -20.43
CA LYS A 40 -2.76 32.93 -19.10
C LYS A 40 -4.24 33.30 -19.17
N ARG A 41 -4.73 33.61 -20.37
CA ARG A 41 -6.12 33.86 -20.65
C ARG A 41 -6.79 32.55 -21.06
N ASP A 42 -7.74 32.10 -20.27
CA ASP A 42 -8.53 30.90 -20.55
C ASP A 42 -9.62 31.25 -21.56
N TYR A 43 -9.24 31.26 -22.84
CA TYR A 43 -10.14 31.65 -23.93
C TYR A 43 -11.40 30.78 -24.00
N ALA A 44 -11.31 29.51 -23.58
CA ALA A 44 -12.45 28.61 -23.54
C ALA A 44 -13.44 28.98 -22.43
N LYS A 45 -12.96 29.55 -21.32
CA LYS A 45 -13.78 30.11 -20.24
C LYS A 45 -14.34 31.50 -20.61
N ASP A 46 -13.55 32.35 -21.26
CA ASP A 46 -14.00 33.67 -21.72
C ASP A 46 -15.13 33.55 -22.76
N VAL A 47 -15.03 32.56 -23.66
CA VAL A 47 -16.09 32.23 -24.62
C VAL A 47 -17.32 31.68 -23.93
N ALA A 48 -17.16 30.76 -22.97
CA ALA A 48 -18.30 30.25 -22.19
C ALA A 48 -19.05 31.39 -21.48
N GLY A 49 -18.33 32.31 -20.83
CA GLY A 49 -18.95 33.49 -20.20
C GLY A 49 -19.64 34.43 -21.20
N ALA A 50 -19.04 34.65 -22.39
CA ALA A 50 -19.68 35.44 -23.44
C ALA A 50 -20.96 34.79 -23.99
N LEU A 51 -20.99 33.46 -24.07
CA LEU A 51 -22.16 32.69 -24.49
C LEU A 51 -23.25 32.66 -23.40
N GLU A 52 -22.88 32.56 -22.12
CA GLU A 52 -23.82 32.70 -20.98
C GLU A 52 -24.47 34.08 -20.92
N GLU A 53 -23.73 35.14 -21.31
CA GLU A 53 -24.24 36.51 -21.47
C GLU A 53 -25.08 36.70 -22.76
N ASN A 54 -25.27 35.65 -23.57
CA ASN A 54 -25.88 35.68 -24.90
C ASN A 54 -25.24 36.71 -25.85
N ASN A 55 -23.94 36.97 -25.65
CA ASN A 55 -23.18 37.98 -26.38
C ASN A 55 -22.30 37.30 -27.44
N LEU A 56 -22.95 36.90 -28.53
CA LEU A 56 -22.32 36.17 -29.63
C LEU A 56 -21.24 36.97 -30.37
N ALA A 57 -21.38 38.30 -30.43
CA ALA A 57 -20.38 39.19 -31.02
C ALA A 57 -19.05 39.14 -30.24
N LYS A 58 -19.14 39.11 -28.90
CA LYS A 58 -17.99 38.97 -28.01
C LYS A 58 -17.35 37.58 -28.14
N ALA A 59 -18.13 36.51 -28.21
CA ALA A 59 -17.62 35.16 -28.45
C ALA A 59 -16.90 35.04 -29.81
N LYS A 60 -17.45 35.66 -30.87
CA LYS A 60 -16.84 35.73 -32.19
C LYS A 60 -15.52 36.50 -32.19
N HIS A 61 -15.48 37.66 -31.53
CA HIS A 61 -14.24 38.43 -31.39
C HIS A 61 -13.13 37.62 -30.71
N ILE A 62 -13.47 36.88 -29.66
CA ILE A 62 -12.50 36.01 -28.96
C ILE A 62 -11.97 34.90 -29.88
N PHE A 63 -12.83 34.34 -30.74
CA PHE A 63 -12.43 33.35 -31.74
C PHE A 63 -11.54 33.95 -32.83
N ASP A 64 -11.86 35.15 -33.33
CA ASP A 64 -11.08 35.84 -34.35
C ASP A 64 -9.68 36.22 -33.82
N ASP A 65 -9.58 36.67 -32.57
CA ASP A 65 -8.30 36.94 -31.89
C ASP A 65 -7.42 35.67 -31.81
N LEU A 66 -8.01 34.53 -31.47
CA LEU A 66 -7.31 33.24 -31.42
C LEU A 66 -6.87 32.77 -32.80
N ARG A 67 -7.70 33.00 -33.81
CA ARG A 67 -7.42 32.65 -35.21
C ARG A 67 -6.28 33.50 -35.76
N GLU A 68 -6.26 34.80 -35.47
CA GLU A 68 -5.17 35.69 -35.84
C GLU A 68 -3.87 35.28 -35.14
N ALA A 69 -3.93 34.94 -33.84
CA ALA A 69 -2.81 34.38 -33.10
C ALA A 69 -2.27 33.10 -33.76
N TYR A 70 -3.16 32.15 -34.12
CA TYR A 70 -2.77 30.92 -34.81
C TYR A 70 -2.08 31.18 -36.16
N ASN A 71 -2.58 32.14 -36.93
CA ASN A 71 -2.01 32.49 -38.23
C ASN A 71 -0.65 33.20 -38.11
N SER A 72 -0.45 33.97 -37.02
CA SER A 72 0.83 34.64 -36.73
C SER A 72 1.94 33.68 -36.27
N LEU A 73 1.59 32.45 -35.87
CA LEU A 73 2.53 31.42 -35.37
C LEU A 73 3.21 30.58 -36.48
N ALA A 74 3.40 31.15 -37.67
CA ALA A 74 4.08 30.47 -38.76
C ALA A 74 5.52 30.05 -38.36
N GLY A 75 5.84 28.76 -38.46
CA GLY A 75 7.16 28.21 -38.12
C GLY A 75 7.34 27.72 -36.67
N ARG A 76 6.30 27.81 -35.83
CA ARG A 76 6.31 27.28 -34.44
C ARG A 76 5.25 26.20 -34.26
N GLU A 77 5.53 25.01 -34.78
CA GLU A 77 4.53 23.93 -34.89
C GLU A 77 3.94 23.50 -33.54
N GLU A 78 4.75 23.40 -32.48
CA GLU A 78 4.26 23.02 -31.14
C GLU A 78 3.37 24.08 -30.48
N GLU A 79 3.65 25.37 -30.67
CA GLU A 79 2.81 26.46 -30.15
C GLU A 79 1.52 26.56 -30.97
N ARG A 80 1.63 26.35 -32.27
CA ARG A 80 0.52 26.35 -33.22
C ARG A 80 -0.46 25.20 -32.95
N GLU A 81 0.03 24.02 -32.60
CA GLU A 81 -0.81 22.88 -32.21
C GLU A 81 -1.57 23.13 -30.90
N LYS A 82 -0.94 23.77 -29.91
CA LYS A 82 -1.61 24.17 -28.66
C LYS A 82 -2.71 25.20 -28.90
N VAL A 83 -2.44 26.23 -29.70
CA VAL A 83 -3.45 27.24 -30.07
C VAL A 83 -4.57 26.62 -30.91
N TYR A 84 -4.24 25.64 -31.76
CA TYR A 84 -5.23 24.89 -32.54
C TYR A 84 -6.18 24.06 -31.66
N ALA A 85 -5.65 23.39 -30.64
CA ALA A 85 -6.47 22.63 -29.69
C ALA A 85 -7.49 23.54 -28.96
N VAL A 86 -7.04 24.73 -28.54
CA VAL A 86 -7.91 25.74 -27.90
C VAL A 86 -8.93 26.30 -28.90
N LEU A 87 -8.53 26.60 -30.13
CA LEU A 87 -9.43 27.03 -31.21
C LEU A 87 -10.54 26.00 -31.46
N LYS A 88 -10.18 24.71 -31.48
CA LYS A 88 -11.13 23.62 -31.69
C LYS A 88 -12.13 23.50 -30.53
N GLU A 89 -11.68 23.68 -29.29
CA GLU A 89 -12.54 23.68 -28.10
C GLU A 89 -13.50 24.87 -28.08
N VAL A 90 -12.97 26.08 -28.33
CA VAL A 90 -13.77 27.32 -28.42
C VAL A 90 -14.82 27.20 -29.54
N TYR A 91 -14.44 26.62 -30.67
CA TYR A 91 -15.35 26.35 -31.78
C TYR A 91 -16.49 25.41 -31.39
N ALA A 92 -16.20 24.29 -30.73
CA ALA A 92 -17.23 23.34 -30.30
C ALA A 92 -18.28 24.01 -29.39
N LYS A 93 -17.82 24.88 -28.47
CA LYS A 93 -18.69 25.63 -27.56
C LYS A 93 -19.55 26.67 -28.29
N ILE A 94 -18.97 27.43 -29.22
CA ILE A 94 -19.73 28.40 -30.03
C ILE A 94 -20.73 27.65 -30.93
N LYS A 95 -20.34 26.53 -31.55
CA LYS A 95 -21.20 25.72 -32.40
C LYS A 95 -22.39 25.15 -31.63
N GLU A 96 -22.15 24.57 -30.46
CA GLU A 96 -23.22 24.06 -29.59
C GLU A 96 -24.23 25.15 -29.20
N SER A 97 -23.74 26.37 -28.97
CA SER A 97 -24.57 27.53 -28.63
C SER A 97 -25.29 28.15 -29.86
N VAL A 98 -24.70 28.07 -31.05
CA VAL A 98 -25.26 28.57 -32.34
C VAL A 98 -26.22 27.59 -32.99
N GLU A 99 -26.08 26.28 -32.79
CA GLU A 99 -27.07 25.28 -33.25
C GLU A 99 -28.46 25.49 -32.59
N GLN A 100 -28.51 26.32 -31.53
CA GLN A 100 -29.74 26.80 -30.89
C GLN A 100 -30.26 28.14 -31.48
N GLY A 101 -29.55 28.78 -32.42
CA GLY A 101 -29.92 30.04 -33.06
C GLY A 101 -29.17 30.30 -34.39
N LYS A 102 -29.87 30.18 -35.52
CA LYS A 102 -29.32 30.24 -36.88
C LYS A 102 -28.82 31.65 -37.28
N THR A 103 -27.50 31.89 -37.27
CA THR A 103 -26.86 32.97 -38.06
C THR A 103 -25.35 32.85 -38.34
N LEU A 104 -24.59 31.89 -37.79
CA LEU A 104 -23.12 31.84 -37.94
C LEU A 104 -22.56 30.79 -38.92
N GLU A 105 -23.41 30.03 -39.60
CA GLU A 105 -22.97 28.88 -40.41
C GLU A 105 -22.21 29.27 -41.69
N GLU A 106 -22.45 30.46 -42.23
CA GLU A 106 -21.91 30.91 -43.52
C GLU A 106 -20.47 31.45 -43.40
N ASP A 107 -20.20 32.29 -42.40
CA ASP A 107 -18.84 32.79 -42.08
C ASP A 107 -17.88 31.62 -41.73
N PHE A 108 -18.42 30.53 -41.18
CA PHE A 108 -17.65 29.33 -40.83
C PHE A 108 -17.35 28.42 -42.02
N LYS A 109 -18.27 28.29 -42.99
CA LYS A 109 -18.02 27.55 -44.25
C LYS A 109 -16.95 28.22 -45.11
N GLU A 110 -16.78 29.54 -44.97
CA GLU A 110 -15.70 30.29 -45.62
C GLU A 110 -14.34 30.04 -44.95
N PHE A 111 -14.30 29.97 -43.62
CA PHE A 111 -13.08 29.62 -42.86
C PHE A 111 -12.60 28.18 -43.12
N GLU A 112 -13.50 27.19 -43.15
CA GLU A 112 -13.14 25.81 -43.52
C GLU A 112 -12.60 25.71 -44.96
N ARG A 113 -13.11 26.54 -45.88
CA ARG A 113 -12.61 26.62 -47.26
C ARG A 113 -11.21 27.23 -47.33
N GLY A 114 -10.92 28.25 -46.51
CA GLY A 114 -9.58 28.83 -46.39
C GLY A 114 -8.54 27.89 -45.75
N LEU A 115 -8.97 27.02 -44.83
CA LEU A 115 -8.15 25.95 -44.25
C LEU A 115 -7.84 24.82 -45.25
N LYS A 116 -8.81 24.46 -46.10
CA LYS A 116 -8.62 23.44 -47.14
C LYS A 116 -7.78 23.94 -48.32
N SER A 117 -7.87 25.23 -48.68
CA SER A 117 -7.05 25.79 -49.77
C SER A 117 -5.58 25.99 -49.39
N THR A 118 -5.27 26.21 -48.12
CA THR A 118 -3.89 26.20 -47.59
C THR A 118 -3.33 24.79 -47.36
N ALA A 119 -4.20 23.77 -47.30
CA ALA A 119 -3.85 22.35 -47.19
C ALA A 119 -3.77 21.61 -48.55
N ALA A 120 -4.20 22.23 -49.66
CA ALA A 120 -4.19 21.63 -51.00
C ALA A 120 -2.77 21.37 -51.59
N GLY A 121 -1.71 21.59 -50.81
CA GLY A 121 -0.34 21.21 -51.12
C GLY A 121 0.19 19.97 -50.37
N LYS A 122 -0.59 19.32 -49.49
CA LYS A 122 -0.09 18.24 -48.62
C LYS A 122 -1.07 17.06 -48.43
N ASP A 123 -1.56 16.47 -49.52
CA ASP A 123 -2.37 15.24 -49.47
C ASP A 123 -1.58 13.96 -49.12
N ARG A 124 -0.31 14.06 -48.68
CA ARG A 124 0.49 12.92 -48.23
C ARG A 124 0.69 12.82 -46.71
N ASP A 125 0.45 13.88 -45.94
CA ASP A 125 0.75 13.91 -44.50
C ASP A 125 -0.48 13.66 -43.60
N SER A 126 -1.70 13.86 -44.09
CA SER A 126 -2.95 13.70 -43.30
C SER A 126 -3.23 12.25 -42.89
N ALA A 127 -3.04 11.28 -43.80
CA ALA A 127 -3.25 9.86 -43.48
C ALA A 127 -2.19 9.30 -42.52
N ALA A 128 -0.96 9.83 -42.59
CA ALA A 128 0.13 9.46 -41.68
C ALA A 128 -0.09 9.99 -40.26
N PHE A 129 -0.64 11.21 -40.13
CA PHE A 129 -0.97 11.80 -38.84
C PHE A 129 -2.16 11.11 -38.15
N GLU A 130 -3.23 10.78 -38.89
CA GLU A 130 -4.36 10.01 -38.36
C GLU A 130 -3.94 8.59 -37.92
N GLN A 131 -3.06 7.93 -38.68
CA GLN A 131 -2.50 6.64 -38.26
C GLN A 131 -1.58 6.75 -37.03
N ALA A 132 -0.80 7.82 -36.91
CA ALA A 132 0.07 8.04 -35.75
C ALA A 132 -0.74 8.33 -34.47
N ALA A 133 -1.78 9.16 -34.58
CA ALA A 133 -2.70 9.46 -33.47
C ALA A 133 -3.47 8.20 -33.02
N GLY A 134 -3.95 7.39 -33.97
CA GLY A 134 -4.62 6.12 -33.67
C GLY A 134 -3.70 5.11 -32.95
N LYS A 135 -2.43 5.01 -33.37
CA LYS A 135 -1.43 4.16 -32.71
C LYS A 135 -1.09 4.65 -31.30
N ALA A 136 -0.93 5.96 -31.12
CA ALA A 136 -0.67 6.55 -29.81
C ALA A 136 -1.82 6.31 -28.83
N GLN A 137 -3.06 6.36 -29.31
CA GLN A 137 -4.24 6.07 -28.50
C GLN A 137 -4.34 4.59 -28.12
N GLN A 138 -4.08 3.66 -29.05
CA GLN A 138 -4.06 2.22 -28.76
C GLN A 138 -2.97 1.84 -27.74
N GLU A 139 -1.76 2.41 -27.87
CA GLU A 139 -0.68 2.12 -26.92
C GLU A 139 -1.01 2.64 -25.52
N ARG A 140 -1.72 3.76 -25.43
CA ARG A 140 -2.19 4.33 -24.17
C ARG A 140 -3.27 3.47 -23.51
N GLU A 141 -4.28 3.03 -24.26
CA GLU A 141 -5.32 2.11 -23.76
C GLU A 141 -4.69 0.81 -23.25
N ARG A 142 -3.72 0.26 -23.99
CA ARG A 142 -2.96 -0.93 -23.56
C ARG A 142 -2.20 -0.71 -22.25
N LEU A 143 -1.59 0.46 -22.05
CA LEU A 143 -0.92 0.81 -20.79
C LEU A 143 -1.92 0.93 -19.63
N GLU A 144 -3.10 1.51 -19.87
CA GLU A 144 -4.18 1.60 -18.88
C GLU A 144 -4.65 0.22 -18.43
N GLU A 145 -4.88 -0.70 -19.38
CA GLU A 145 -5.24 -2.09 -19.07
C GLU A 145 -4.16 -2.79 -18.24
N GLN A 146 -2.88 -2.57 -18.56
CA GLN A 146 -1.78 -3.14 -17.79
C GLN A 146 -1.65 -2.53 -16.38
N LEU A 147 -1.92 -1.24 -16.23
CA LEU A 147 -1.96 -0.58 -14.91
C LEU A 147 -3.10 -1.16 -14.07
N GLN A 148 -4.30 -1.29 -14.65
CA GLN A 148 -5.44 -1.88 -13.97
C GLN A 148 -5.18 -3.33 -13.57
N ALA A 149 -4.65 -4.14 -14.49
CA ALA A 149 -4.32 -5.54 -14.22
C ALA A 149 -3.30 -5.69 -13.07
N SER A 150 -2.32 -4.78 -12.97
CA SER A 150 -1.39 -4.74 -11.83
C SER A 150 -2.12 -4.42 -10.52
N ILE A 151 -3.03 -3.45 -10.52
CA ILE A 151 -3.82 -3.10 -9.33
C ILE A 151 -4.69 -4.29 -8.89
N ASP A 152 -5.34 -4.96 -9.83
CA ASP A 152 -6.18 -6.12 -9.55
C ASP A 152 -5.36 -7.29 -8.98
N ALA A 153 -4.17 -7.54 -9.53
CA ALA A 153 -3.24 -8.53 -9.01
C ALA A 153 -2.77 -8.20 -7.59
N ILE A 154 -2.50 -6.93 -7.29
CA ILE A 154 -2.15 -6.48 -5.94
C ILE A 154 -3.33 -6.66 -5.00
N ASN A 155 -4.54 -6.30 -5.40
CA ASN A 155 -5.74 -6.49 -4.60
C ASN A 155 -5.98 -7.98 -4.29
N ALA A 156 -5.76 -8.87 -5.27
CA ALA A 156 -5.82 -10.30 -5.06
C ALA A 156 -4.75 -10.79 -4.06
N ALA A 157 -3.50 -10.37 -4.23
CA ALA A 157 -2.41 -10.69 -3.30
C ALA A 157 -2.70 -10.19 -1.87
N VAL A 158 -3.23 -8.96 -1.74
CA VAL A 158 -3.64 -8.40 -0.46
C VAL A 158 -4.75 -9.21 0.19
N LYS A 159 -5.74 -9.67 -0.59
CA LYS A 159 -6.82 -10.54 -0.12
C LYS A 159 -6.32 -11.89 0.38
N HIS A 160 -5.30 -12.44 -0.25
CA HIS A 160 -4.66 -13.69 0.15
C HIS A 160 -3.57 -13.53 1.22
N GLU A 161 -3.40 -12.33 1.78
CA GLU A 161 -2.33 -11.98 2.72
C GLU A 161 -0.90 -12.23 2.16
N ASP A 162 -0.74 -12.37 0.85
CA ASP A 162 0.55 -12.59 0.17
C ASP A 162 1.26 -11.26 -0.05
N THR A 163 2.09 -10.91 0.92
CA THR A 163 2.84 -9.65 0.90
C THR A 163 3.94 -9.62 -0.15
N GLU A 164 4.58 -10.76 -0.45
CA GLU A 164 5.66 -10.81 -1.42
C GLU A 164 5.14 -10.61 -2.84
N ALA A 165 4.04 -11.30 -3.19
CA ALA A 165 3.37 -11.09 -4.46
C ALA A 165 2.88 -9.64 -4.62
N ALA A 166 2.27 -9.07 -3.57
CA ALA A 166 1.77 -7.70 -3.61
C ALA A 166 2.89 -6.66 -3.85
N ILE A 167 4.05 -6.82 -3.20
CA ILE A 167 5.21 -5.93 -3.41
C ILE A 167 5.77 -6.07 -4.81
N LYS A 168 5.87 -7.31 -5.31
CA LYS A 168 6.39 -7.58 -6.65
C LYS A 168 5.51 -6.95 -7.73
N GLU A 169 4.19 -7.09 -7.60
CA GLU A 169 3.25 -6.46 -8.53
C GLU A 169 3.23 -4.93 -8.38
N TYR A 170 3.41 -4.39 -7.17
CA TYR A 170 3.57 -2.95 -6.96
C TYR A 170 4.81 -2.39 -7.67
N GLY A 171 5.91 -3.13 -7.67
CA GLY A 171 7.09 -2.77 -8.45
C GLY A 171 6.78 -2.66 -9.96
N ARG A 172 6.03 -3.63 -10.50
CA ARG A 172 5.58 -3.61 -11.90
C ARG A 172 4.62 -2.46 -12.20
N LEU A 173 3.70 -2.18 -11.28
CA LEU A 173 2.78 -1.05 -11.36
C LEU A 173 3.54 0.27 -11.47
N LYS A 174 4.57 0.47 -10.63
CA LYS A 174 5.43 1.66 -10.65
C LYS A 174 6.16 1.82 -11.98
N GLU A 175 6.72 0.75 -12.52
CA GLU A 175 7.41 0.80 -13.82
C GLU A 175 6.47 1.11 -14.99
N ARG A 176 5.27 0.52 -15.00
CA ARG A 176 4.23 0.82 -16.00
C ARG A 176 3.75 2.26 -15.90
N PHE A 177 3.59 2.79 -14.68
CA PHE A 177 3.14 4.17 -14.47
C PHE A 177 4.16 5.20 -14.97
N LYS A 178 5.48 4.91 -14.88
CA LYS A 178 6.52 5.79 -15.45
C LYS A 178 6.42 5.93 -16.97
N GLN A 179 5.94 4.89 -17.66
CA GLN A 179 5.76 4.87 -19.11
C GLN A 179 4.48 5.59 -19.55
N TYR A 180 3.62 5.97 -18.60
CA TYR A 180 2.33 6.59 -18.90
C TYR A 180 2.50 8.01 -19.50
N PRO A 181 1.91 8.27 -20.69
CA PRO A 181 1.96 9.57 -21.35
C PRO A 181 1.59 10.76 -20.44
N GLY A 182 2.29 11.88 -20.59
CA GLY A 182 2.08 13.10 -19.78
C GLY A 182 1.18 14.15 -20.44
N ASP A 183 0.70 13.86 -21.64
CA ASP A 183 -0.22 14.66 -22.45
C ASP A 183 -1.56 14.89 -21.75
N ASP A 184 -2.08 13.88 -21.04
CA ASP A 184 -3.30 13.98 -20.24
C ASP A 184 -3.00 14.00 -18.74
N LYS A 185 -2.79 15.21 -18.23
CA LYS A 185 -2.48 15.46 -16.81
C LYS A 185 -3.56 14.94 -15.87
N PHE A 186 -4.83 14.99 -16.25
CA PHE A 186 -5.94 14.58 -15.38
C PHE A 186 -5.95 13.07 -15.19
N ARG A 187 -5.83 12.30 -16.29
CA ARG A 187 -5.76 10.84 -16.18
C ARG A 187 -4.51 10.36 -15.46
N LYS A 188 -3.36 11.00 -15.69
CA LYS A 188 -2.12 10.67 -14.98
C LYS A 188 -2.24 10.89 -13.46
N ILE A 189 -2.93 11.95 -13.03
CA ILE A 189 -3.23 12.20 -11.60
C ILE A 189 -4.16 11.12 -11.03
N ASN A 190 -5.16 10.67 -11.79
CA ASN A 190 -6.05 9.60 -11.33
C ASN A 190 -5.27 8.29 -11.09
N TRP A 191 -4.45 7.89 -12.05
CA TRP A 191 -3.56 6.72 -11.91
C TRP A 191 -2.59 6.88 -10.73
N TYR A 192 -2.03 8.07 -10.52
CA TYR A 192 -1.18 8.36 -9.38
C TYR A 192 -1.88 8.10 -8.04
N ASN A 193 -3.12 8.59 -7.88
CA ASN A 193 -3.89 8.38 -6.65
C ASN A 193 -4.19 6.89 -6.41
N GLN A 194 -4.44 6.13 -7.48
CA GLN A 194 -4.64 4.69 -7.37
C GLN A 194 -3.34 3.97 -6.95
N VAL A 195 -2.20 4.30 -7.54
CA VAL A 195 -0.89 3.75 -7.16
C VAL A 195 -0.58 4.03 -5.68
N LEU A 196 -0.87 5.24 -5.21
CA LEU A 196 -0.75 5.58 -3.79
C LEU A 196 -1.68 4.75 -2.90
N GLY A 197 -2.96 4.63 -3.27
CA GLY A 197 -3.93 3.85 -2.51
C GLY A 197 -3.49 2.38 -2.37
N THR A 198 -2.97 1.80 -3.45
CA THR A 198 -2.44 0.45 -3.46
C THR A 198 -1.20 0.29 -2.56
N TYR A 199 -0.30 1.28 -2.55
CA TYR A 199 0.85 1.29 -1.63
C TYR A 199 0.41 1.28 -0.16
N GLU A 200 -0.57 2.10 0.20
CA GLU A 200 -1.11 2.12 1.57
C GLU A 200 -1.71 0.79 1.98
N GLN A 201 -2.42 0.11 1.07
CA GLN A 201 -3.00 -1.21 1.34
C GLN A 201 -1.91 -2.25 1.64
N ILE A 202 -0.83 -2.28 0.86
CA ILE A 202 0.32 -3.18 1.10
C ILE A 202 0.94 -2.90 2.46
N ASN A 203 1.12 -1.62 2.82
CA ASN A 203 1.69 -1.25 4.13
C ASN A 203 0.77 -1.63 5.29
N LYS A 204 -0.54 -1.48 5.14
CA LYS A 204 -1.52 -1.93 6.13
C LYS A 204 -1.43 -3.45 6.33
N LEU A 205 -1.31 -4.22 5.25
CA LEU A 205 -1.13 -5.68 5.32
C LEU A 205 0.17 -6.06 6.05
N ARG A 206 1.30 -5.45 5.66
CA ARG A 206 2.60 -5.65 6.32
C ARG A 206 2.55 -5.42 7.82
N LYS A 207 1.91 -4.33 8.24
CA LYS A 207 1.76 -4.01 9.66
C LYS A 207 0.95 -5.08 10.39
N LYS A 208 -0.18 -5.51 9.81
CA LYS A 208 -1.02 -6.59 10.37
C LYS A 208 -0.26 -7.91 10.52
N LEU A 209 0.51 -8.31 9.52
CA LEU A 209 1.29 -9.56 9.59
C LEU A 209 2.37 -9.49 10.69
N LYS A 210 3.08 -8.37 10.77
CA LYS A 210 4.08 -8.16 11.84
C LYS A 210 3.47 -8.20 13.24
N GLU A 211 2.26 -7.65 13.39
CA GLU A 211 1.51 -7.71 14.65
C GLU A 211 1.09 -9.15 14.99
N LYS A 212 0.58 -9.92 14.01
CA LYS A 212 0.25 -11.34 14.18
C LYS A 212 1.47 -12.17 14.57
N GLU A 213 2.60 -12.00 13.88
CA GLU A 213 3.87 -12.69 14.20
C GLU A 213 4.34 -12.37 15.62
N GLY A 214 4.30 -11.09 16.01
CA GLY A 214 4.66 -10.67 17.37
C GLY A 214 3.75 -11.26 18.45
N GLN A 215 2.45 -11.43 18.17
CA GLN A 215 1.52 -12.11 19.08
C GLN A 215 1.84 -13.60 19.20
N GLN A 216 2.05 -14.29 18.09
CA GLN A 216 2.40 -15.72 18.08
C GLN A 216 3.71 -15.99 18.83
N GLN A 217 4.74 -15.15 18.66
CA GLN A 217 5.99 -15.28 19.40
C GLN A 217 5.79 -15.10 20.90
N ARG A 218 4.96 -14.14 21.33
CA ARG A 218 4.64 -13.93 22.75
C ARG A 218 3.86 -15.11 23.34
N GLU A 219 2.94 -15.68 22.58
CA GLU A 219 2.18 -16.88 23.00
C GLU A 219 3.09 -18.10 23.10
N ALA A 220 3.95 -18.34 22.11
CA ALA A 220 4.94 -19.41 22.13
C ALA A 220 5.88 -19.27 23.33
N ALA A 221 6.40 -18.07 23.60
CA ALA A 221 7.27 -17.81 24.75
C ALA A 221 6.55 -18.03 26.09
N LYS A 222 5.26 -17.69 26.20
CA LYS A 222 4.44 -17.98 27.39
C LYS A 222 4.24 -19.49 27.58
N ALA A 223 3.89 -20.20 26.50
CA ALA A 223 3.70 -21.65 26.53
C ALA A 223 5.00 -22.38 26.91
N GLU A 224 6.14 -21.91 26.38
CA GLU A 224 7.45 -22.46 26.72
C GLU A 224 7.80 -22.24 28.20
N LYS A 225 7.60 -21.02 28.73
CA LYS A 225 7.80 -20.73 30.16
C LYS A 225 6.92 -21.61 31.05
N GLN A 226 5.66 -21.84 30.67
CA GLN A 226 4.77 -22.73 31.40
C GLN A 226 5.26 -24.18 31.35
N ARG A 227 5.69 -24.69 30.20
CA ARG A 227 6.29 -26.02 30.08
C ARG A 227 7.53 -26.18 30.93
N GLN A 228 8.42 -25.18 30.95
CA GLN A 228 9.61 -25.20 31.79
C GLN A 228 9.25 -25.19 33.28
N ALA A 229 8.26 -24.40 33.69
CA ALA A 229 7.77 -24.38 35.07
C ALA A 229 7.20 -25.75 35.48
N GLN A 230 6.34 -26.35 34.64
CA GLN A 230 5.78 -27.69 34.88
C GLN A 230 6.87 -28.76 34.94
N GLN A 231 7.88 -28.72 34.07
CA GLN A 231 9.01 -29.65 34.13
C GLN A 231 9.83 -29.49 35.42
N ARG A 232 10.07 -28.26 35.87
CA ARG A 232 10.78 -28.00 37.14
C ARG A 232 9.99 -28.54 38.33
N GLU A 233 8.68 -28.31 38.34
CA GLU A 233 7.78 -28.84 39.38
C GLU A 233 7.77 -30.38 39.38
N ALA A 234 7.66 -31.01 38.20
CA ALA A 234 7.72 -32.46 38.06
C ALA A 234 9.08 -33.05 38.52
N ARG A 235 10.20 -32.39 38.20
CA ARG A 235 11.53 -32.80 38.68
C ARG A 235 11.66 -32.65 40.20
N ALA A 236 11.15 -31.57 40.77
CA ALA A 236 11.17 -31.36 42.22
C ALA A 236 10.35 -32.44 42.94
N ARG A 237 9.15 -32.76 42.43
CA ARG A 237 8.31 -33.86 42.94
C ARG A 237 9.02 -35.20 42.86
N LYS A 238 9.63 -35.53 41.72
CA LYS A 238 10.39 -36.77 41.55
C LYS A 238 11.56 -36.86 42.55
N ALA A 239 12.30 -35.77 42.75
CA ALA A 239 13.38 -35.73 43.73
C ALA A 239 12.89 -35.96 45.17
N GLN A 240 11.74 -35.38 45.54
CA GLN A 240 11.12 -35.63 46.84
C GLN A 240 10.73 -37.11 47.01
N LEU A 241 10.13 -37.71 45.97
CA LEU A 241 9.75 -39.12 45.97
C LEU A 241 10.98 -40.04 46.11
N ASP A 242 12.02 -39.81 45.32
CA ASP A 242 13.26 -40.59 45.36
C ASP A 242 13.97 -40.48 46.73
N HIS A 243 13.92 -39.28 47.33
CA HIS A 243 14.40 -39.06 48.69
C HIS A 243 13.59 -39.88 49.70
N ALA A 244 12.25 -39.84 49.67
CA ALA A 244 11.41 -40.64 50.55
C ALA A 244 11.63 -42.15 50.37
N ARG A 245 11.75 -42.64 49.12
CA ARG A 245 12.09 -44.03 48.79
C ARG A 245 13.40 -44.47 49.42
N THR A 246 14.41 -43.59 49.43
CA THR A 246 15.72 -43.88 50.04
C THR A 246 15.60 -44.13 51.55
N PHE A 247 14.77 -43.35 52.26
CA PHE A 247 14.51 -43.55 53.69
C PHE A 247 13.78 -44.87 53.96
N VAL A 248 12.70 -45.14 53.22
CA VAL A 248 11.97 -46.41 53.36
C VAL A 248 12.89 -47.61 53.07
N LYS A 249 13.75 -47.52 52.05
CA LYS A 249 14.73 -48.57 51.75
C LYS A 249 15.75 -48.77 52.87
N ARG A 250 16.26 -47.69 53.48
CA ARG A 250 17.15 -47.78 54.66
C ARG A 250 16.46 -48.46 55.83
N LEU A 251 15.19 -48.09 56.10
CA LEU A 251 14.38 -48.73 57.12
C LEU A 251 14.22 -50.23 56.84
N ILE A 252 13.86 -50.62 55.62
CA ILE A 252 13.74 -52.03 55.22
C ILE A 252 15.04 -52.78 55.46
N ASN A 253 16.19 -52.22 55.05
CA ASN A 253 17.49 -52.84 55.25
C ASN A 253 17.88 -52.94 56.74
N SER A 254 17.38 -52.04 57.59
CA SER A 254 17.63 -52.10 59.04
C SER A 254 16.78 -53.14 59.76
N LEU A 255 15.69 -53.65 59.15
CA LEU A 255 14.79 -54.64 59.79
C LEU A 255 15.47 -55.97 60.12
N ASP A 256 16.59 -56.28 59.46
CA ASP A 256 17.38 -57.48 59.74
C ASP A 256 18.38 -57.27 60.91
N GLY A 257 18.52 -56.04 61.41
CA GLY A 257 19.30 -55.69 62.59
C GLY A 257 18.58 -56.03 63.90
N LYS A 258 19.31 -56.07 65.02
CA LYS A 258 18.72 -56.28 66.37
C LYS A 258 18.45 -54.99 67.15
N ASP A 259 18.81 -53.83 66.61
CA ASP A 259 18.66 -52.55 67.29
C ASP A 259 17.29 -51.94 67.00
N THR A 260 16.34 -52.18 67.92
CA THR A 260 14.96 -51.72 67.82
C THR A 260 14.81 -50.20 67.90
N HIS A 261 15.70 -49.51 68.62
CA HIS A 261 15.60 -48.06 68.79
C HIS A 261 15.95 -47.33 67.50
N THR A 262 17.02 -47.76 66.84
CA THR A 262 17.40 -47.24 65.51
C THR A 262 16.29 -47.47 64.47
N MET A 263 15.53 -48.57 64.56
CA MET A 263 14.39 -48.82 63.66
C MET A 263 13.20 -47.90 63.93
N GLU A 264 12.87 -47.63 65.20
CA GLU A 264 11.77 -46.73 65.57
C GLU A 264 12.03 -45.31 65.07
N ASP A 265 13.26 -44.81 65.25
CA ASP A 265 13.67 -43.49 64.74
C ASP A 265 13.56 -43.41 63.21
N LEU A 266 14.05 -44.43 62.50
CA LEU A 266 13.95 -44.52 61.03
C LEU A 266 12.49 -44.63 60.56
N LEU A 267 11.63 -45.30 61.32
CA LEU A 267 10.19 -45.42 61.02
C LEU A 267 9.49 -44.07 61.17
N ILE A 268 9.76 -43.34 62.25
CA ILE A 268 9.22 -41.99 62.48
C ILE A 268 9.68 -41.04 61.38
N GLU A 269 10.98 -41.05 61.05
CA GLU A 269 11.52 -40.18 60.00
C GLU A 269 10.91 -40.54 58.64
N SER A 270 10.84 -41.83 58.29
CA SER A 270 10.27 -42.28 57.02
C SER A 270 8.78 -41.88 56.89
N ARG A 271 7.99 -42.03 57.95
CA ARG A 271 6.59 -41.56 57.98
C ARG A 271 6.49 -40.07 57.76
N HIS A 272 7.34 -39.28 58.42
CA HIS A 272 7.36 -37.82 58.24
C HIS A 272 7.72 -37.42 56.81
N LYS A 273 8.70 -38.08 56.18
CA LYS A 273 9.09 -37.80 54.79
C LYS A 273 7.97 -38.17 53.82
N VAL A 274 7.31 -39.31 54.00
CA VAL A 274 6.19 -39.77 53.14
C VAL A 274 4.96 -38.87 53.31
N ALA A 275 4.63 -38.47 54.54
CA ALA A 275 3.51 -37.57 54.81
C ALA A 275 3.67 -36.19 54.13
N LYS A 276 4.92 -35.71 53.96
CA LYS A 276 5.24 -34.45 53.28
C LYS A 276 5.20 -34.53 51.74
N LEU A 277 5.01 -35.72 51.16
CA LEU A 277 4.91 -35.86 49.71
C LEU A 277 3.60 -35.24 49.19
N ASP A 278 3.70 -34.56 48.05
CA ASP A 278 2.57 -33.97 47.32
C ASP A 278 1.54 -35.06 46.94
N ASP A 279 0.26 -34.82 47.21
CA ASP A 279 -0.83 -35.75 46.92
C ASP A 279 -0.96 -36.08 45.42
N ARG A 280 -0.46 -35.21 44.55
CA ARG A 280 -0.41 -35.44 43.10
C ARG A 280 0.53 -36.59 42.69
N LEU A 281 1.33 -37.11 43.61
CA LEU A 281 2.12 -38.34 43.39
C LEU A 281 1.26 -39.62 43.40
N GLY A 282 -0.01 -39.53 43.84
CA GLY A 282 -1.01 -40.58 43.67
C GLY A 282 -0.55 -41.96 44.16
N GLU A 283 -0.51 -42.92 43.24
CA GLU A 283 -0.17 -44.33 43.49
C GLU A 283 1.20 -44.51 44.16
N ASP A 284 2.19 -43.69 43.82
CA ASP A 284 3.54 -43.80 44.39
C ASP A 284 3.56 -43.47 45.88
N LYS A 285 2.81 -42.43 46.30
CA LYS A 285 2.66 -42.07 47.71
C LYS A 285 1.90 -43.16 48.47
N GLN A 286 0.79 -43.65 47.92
CA GLN A 286 -0.01 -44.72 48.51
C GLN A 286 0.79 -46.02 48.67
N THR A 287 1.67 -46.33 47.72
CA THR A 287 2.56 -47.49 47.80
C THR A 287 3.53 -47.36 48.97
N LEU A 288 4.15 -46.19 49.15
CA LEU A 288 5.06 -45.94 50.27
C LEU A 288 4.33 -45.97 51.63
N GLU A 289 3.12 -45.41 51.71
CA GLU A 289 2.29 -45.46 52.92
C GLU A 289 1.90 -46.91 53.27
N SER A 290 1.53 -47.70 52.27
CA SER A 290 1.20 -49.12 52.45
C SER A 290 2.41 -49.92 52.94
N LEU A 291 3.60 -49.68 52.38
CA LEU A 291 4.85 -50.29 52.84
C LEU A 291 5.16 -49.93 54.30
N LEU A 292 5.04 -48.66 54.67
CA LEU A 292 5.25 -48.23 56.05
C LEU A 292 4.25 -48.84 57.03
N SER A 293 2.99 -49.01 56.61
CA SER A 293 1.96 -49.70 57.41
C SER A 293 2.34 -51.16 57.67
N LEU A 294 2.79 -51.88 56.63
CA LEU A 294 3.25 -53.27 56.77
C LEU A 294 4.48 -53.39 57.67
N ILE A 295 5.46 -52.48 57.53
CA ILE A 295 6.65 -52.46 58.38
C ILE A 295 6.29 -52.19 59.85
N THR A 296 5.35 -51.27 60.09
CA THR A 296 4.85 -50.97 61.45
C THR A 296 4.30 -52.22 62.12
N LYS A 297 3.47 -52.99 61.42
CA LYS A 297 2.88 -54.24 61.93
C LYS A 297 3.91 -55.33 62.22
N ARG A 298 5.12 -55.23 61.65
CA ARG A 298 6.21 -56.19 61.85
C ARG A 298 7.12 -55.80 63.02
N ILE A 299 7.23 -54.50 63.32
CA ILE A 299 8.03 -53.99 64.45
C ILE A 299 7.27 -54.12 65.78
N GLN A 300 5.94 -53.99 65.75
CA GLN A 300 5.03 -54.22 66.90
C GLN A 300 4.80 -55.70 67.18
#